data_AF-A0A936C685-F1
#
_entry.id   AF-A0A936C685-F1
#
_cell.length_a   1.000
_cell.length_b   1.000
_cell.length_c   1.000
_cell.angle_alpha   90.00
_cell.angle_beta   90.00
_cell.angle_gamma   90.00
#
_symmetry.space_group_name_H-M   'P 1'
#
loop_
_entity.id
_entity.type
_entity.pdbx_description
1 polymer ?
#
loop_
_entity_poly.entity_id
_entity_poly.type
_entity_poly.pdbx_seq_one_letter_code
_entity_poly.pdbx_strand_id
1 'polypeptide(L)'
;MLIVEHDLAAIRAADHMIELGPASGEQGDTSSSTGGVRGGRFTAHRAVPHRGAHDPLPEQRRRTGPRWLTLTGAREHNLRGVDVKIPLGTLTAVTGVSGSGKSTLIHDVLYRALEFRLTGEHSAKQHLGEKVGAYDTLTGYESLDAVVLIDQEPIGRSPRSNPVTYIKAYDEIRRIFSQIPLARQRKTPPRPSPST
;
A
#
# COMPACT_ATOMS: atom_id res chain seq x y z
N MET A 1 -0.94 28.21 10.38
CA MET A 1 -1.45 26.84 10.11
C MET A 1 -0.28 25.89 10.22
N LEU A 2 -0.40 24.80 10.97
CA LEU A 2 0.66 23.79 11.11
C LEU A 2 0.26 22.59 10.25
N ILE A 3 1.14 22.17 9.33
CA ILE A 3 0.92 21.02 8.44
C ILE A 3 2.17 20.15 8.46
N VAL A 4 1.98 18.83 8.50
CA VAL A 4 3.03 17.84 8.23
C VAL A 4 2.87 17.39 6.78
N GLU A 5 3.85 17.73 5.93
CA GLU A 5 3.74 17.55 4.49
C GLU A 5 5.01 16.99 3.86
N HIS A 6 4.86 16.29 2.73
CA HIS A 6 5.96 15.72 1.95
C HIS A 6 5.93 16.19 0.48
N ASP A 7 4.86 16.86 0.05
CA ASP A 7 4.79 17.53 -1.25
C ASP A 7 5.68 18.78 -1.31
N LEU A 8 6.57 18.82 -2.31
CA LEU A 8 7.54 19.90 -2.46
C LEU A 8 6.91 21.23 -2.87
N ALA A 9 5.77 21.23 -3.56
CA ALA A 9 5.11 22.47 -3.94
C ALA A 9 4.47 23.14 -2.72
N ALA A 10 3.81 22.36 -1.86
CA ALA A 10 3.27 22.82 -0.58
C ALA A 10 4.39 23.33 0.35
N ILE A 11 5.48 22.56 0.50
CA ILE A 11 6.64 22.96 1.31
C ILE A 11 7.23 24.30 0.84
N ARG A 12 7.38 24.49 -0.48
CA ARG A 12 7.93 25.75 -1.05
C ARG A 12 7.01 26.95 -0.86
N ALA A 13 5.71 26.74 -0.72
CA ALA A 13 4.73 27.78 -0.49
C ALA A 13 4.62 28.19 0.99
N ALA A 14 5.24 27.45 1.92
CA ALA A 14 5.13 27.72 3.34
C ALA A 14 5.83 29.03 3.74
N ASP A 15 5.19 29.79 4.64
CA ASP A 15 5.81 30.97 5.25
C ASP A 15 6.99 30.60 6.16
N HIS A 16 6.90 29.43 6.79
CA HIS A 16 7.86 28.92 7.76
C HIS A 16 7.96 27.40 7.68
N MET A 17 9.18 26.86 7.80
CA MET A 17 9.44 25.42 7.74
C MET A 17 10.21 24.95 8.96
N ILE A 18 9.84 23.76 9.43
CA ILE A 18 10.55 22.98 10.46
C ILE A 18 10.91 21.64 9.83
N GLU A 19 12.21 21.32 9.75
CA GLU A 19 12.73 20.04 9.29
C GLU A 19 13.20 19.23 10.50
N LEU A 20 12.74 17.97 10.62
CA LEU A 20 13.04 17.09 11.74
C LEU A 20 13.99 15.96 11.31
N GLY A 21 15.18 15.92 11.91
CA GLY A 21 16.11 14.79 11.86
C GLY A 21 16.68 14.48 10.47
N PRO A 22 17.79 13.73 10.36
CA PRO A 22 18.24 13.18 9.09
C PRO A 22 17.61 11.80 8.78
N ALA A 23 16.98 11.14 9.77
CA ALA A 23 16.49 9.77 9.70
C ALA A 23 15.27 9.54 10.61
N SER A 24 14.65 8.36 10.52
CA SER A 24 13.50 7.97 11.35
C SER A 24 13.94 7.18 12.60
N GLY A 25 13.09 7.14 13.63
CA GLY A 25 13.33 6.36 14.85
C GLY A 25 14.40 6.97 15.76
N GLU A 26 15.15 6.13 16.47
CA GLU A 26 16.22 6.55 17.41
C GLU A 26 17.34 7.39 16.73
N GLN A 27 17.42 7.36 15.40
CA GLN A 27 18.37 8.14 14.60
C GLN A 27 17.83 9.53 14.19
N GLY A 28 16.58 9.87 14.52
CA GLY A 28 15.96 11.16 14.19
C GLY A 28 16.29 12.32 15.14
N ASP A 29 16.81 12.02 16.33
CA ASP A 29 16.89 12.98 17.45
C ASP A 29 18.05 13.98 17.38
N THR A 30 18.83 14.02 16.30
CA THR A 30 20.12 14.74 16.29
C THR A 30 20.13 16.11 15.61
N SER A 31 19.08 16.53 14.91
CA SER A 31 19.02 17.91 14.38
C SER A 31 17.63 18.30 13.89
N SER A 32 17.02 19.33 14.49
CA SER A 32 15.92 20.07 13.87
C SER A 32 16.43 21.39 13.30
N SER A 33 15.90 21.80 12.15
CA SER A 33 16.22 23.09 11.52
C SER A 33 14.94 23.87 11.29
N THR A 34 14.94 25.16 11.64
CA THR A 34 13.73 26.00 11.67
C THR A 34 14.00 27.38 11.06
N GLY A 35 13.13 27.86 10.16
CA GLY A 35 13.30 29.17 9.53
C GLY A 35 12.37 29.46 8.34
N GLY A 36 12.49 30.67 7.79
CA GLY A 36 11.70 31.10 6.63
C GLY A 36 12.16 30.43 5.33
N VAL A 37 11.21 30.05 4.47
CA VAL A 37 11.48 29.35 3.19
C VAL A 37 12.14 30.28 2.17
N ARG A 38 11.81 31.58 2.19
CA ARG A 38 12.47 32.63 1.38
C ARG A 38 13.80 33.04 2.03
N GLY A 39 14.91 32.44 1.61
CA GLY A 39 16.25 32.82 2.13
C GLY A 39 17.36 31.79 1.96
N GLY A 40 17.10 30.61 1.39
CA GLY A 40 18.17 29.77 0.82
C GLY A 40 19.05 29.03 1.83
N ARG A 41 18.54 28.63 3.00
CA ARG A 41 19.27 27.77 3.94
C ARG A 41 18.67 26.40 4.22
N PHE A 42 17.45 26.16 3.74
CA PHE A 42 16.83 24.85 3.78
C PHE A 42 17.07 24.12 2.46
N THR A 43 18.07 23.26 2.46
CA THR A 43 18.10 22.19 1.48
C THR A 43 17.08 21.16 1.94
N ALA A 44 15.86 21.18 1.40
CA ALA A 44 14.86 20.10 1.55
C ALA A 44 15.38 18.70 1.14
N HIS A 45 16.66 18.63 0.74
CA HIS A 45 17.42 17.47 0.34
C HIS A 45 18.16 16.78 1.50
N ARG A 46 18.20 17.35 2.72
CA ARG A 46 19.08 16.83 3.78
C ARG A 46 18.42 15.81 4.72
N ALA A 47 17.12 15.90 5.00
CA ALA A 47 16.38 14.94 5.82
C ALA A 47 15.67 13.81 5.06
N VAL A 48 15.71 13.81 3.73
CA VAL A 48 15.25 12.67 2.92
C VAL A 48 16.51 11.91 2.48
N PRO A 49 16.90 10.79 3.10
CA PRO A 49 18.17 10.12 2.79
C PRO A 49 18.35 9.72 1.31
N HIS A 50 17.31 9.81 0.47
CA HIS A 50 17.32 9.27 -0.89
C HIS A 50 16.60 10.11 -1.97
N ARG A 51 16.49 11.45 -1.87
CA ARG A 51 15.84 12.25 -2.95
C ARG A 51 16.68 13.36 -3.59
N GLY A 52 18.00 13.34 -3.38
CA GLY A 52 18.95 14.05 -4.25
C GLY A 52 19.36 13.23 -5.49
N ALA A 53 19.29 11.90 -5.38
CA ALA A 53 19.22 11.00 -6.51
C ALA A 53 17.73 10.73 -6.74
N HIS A 54 17.21 11.06 -7.91
CA HIS A 54 16.08 10.29 -8.41
C HIS A 54 16.49 8.82 -8.28
N ASP A 55 15.73 7.98 -7.59
CA ASP A 55 15.79 6.55 -7.86
C ASP A 55 15.70 6.44 -9.38
N PRO A 56 16.73 5.93 -10.07
CA PRO A 56 16.77 6.01 -11.52
C PRO A 56 15.52 5.31 -12.02
N LEU A 57 14.62 6.06 -12.66
CA LEU A 57 13.49 5.47 -13.34
C LEU A 57 14.10 4.45 -14.30
N PRO A 58 13.59 3.22 -14.35
CA PRO A 58 14.19 2.20 -15.19
C PRO A 58 14.26 2.71 -16.63
N GLU A 59 15.44 2.66 -17.25
CA GLU A 59 15.65 3.19 -18.60
C GLU A 59 14.75 2.49 -19.63
N GLN A 60 14.40 1.22 -19.37
CA GLN A 60 13.51 0.43 -20.19
C GLN A 60 12.28 -0.02 -19.41
N ARG A 61 11.10 0.13 -20.03
CA ARG A 61 9.84 -0.44 -19.53
C ARG A 61 9.70 -1.88 -20.02
N ARG A 62 9.08 -2.73 -19.21
CA ARG A 62 8.73 -4.10 -19.62
C ARG A 62 7.83 -4.02 -20.85
N ARG A 63 8.11 -4.84 -21.87
CA ARG A 63 7.24 -4.98 -23.03
C ARG A 63 5.94 -5.65 -22.62
N THR A 64 4.83 -5.18 -23.18
CA THR A 64 3.53 -5.83 -22.97
C THR A 64 3.52 -7.20 -23.64
N GLY A 65 3.08 -8.21 -22.90
CA GLY A 65 2.91 -9.57 -23.41
C GLY A 65 1.57 -9.76 -24.13
N PRO A 66 1.27 -11.00 -24.56
CA PRO A 66 -0.01 -11.32 -25.21
C PRO A 66 -1.19 -11.43 -24.24
N ARG A 67 -0.93 -11.45 -22.92
CA ARG A 67 -1.96 -11.65 -21.89
C ARG A 67 -2.50 -10.32 -21.39
N TRP A 68 -3.83 -10.20 -21.40
CA TRP A 68 -4.55 -8.98 -21.03
C TRP A 68 -5.74 -9.32 -20.17
N LEU A 69 -5.95 -8.54 -19.12
CA LEU A 69 -7.19 -8.52 -18.36
C LEU A 69 -8.10 -7.46 -18.97
N THR A 70 -9.32 -7.84 -19.35
CA THR A 70 -10.29 -6.92 -19.96
C THR A 70 -11.53 -6.87 -19.09
N LEU A 71 -11.86 -5.67 -18.62
CA LEU A 71 -13.09 -5.34 -17.90
C LEU A 71 -13.92 -4.43 -18.79
N THR A 72 -15.19 -4.76 -19.02
CA THR A 72 -16.11 -3.94 -19.81
C THR A 72 -17.30 -3.48 -18.99
N GLY A 73 -17.82 -2.30 -19.30
CA GLY A 73 -19.07 -1.79 -18.74
C GLY A 73 -19.02 -1.48 -17.26
N ALA A 74 -17.86 -1.12 -16.71
CA ALA A 74 -17.73 -0.80 -15.29
C ALA A 74 -18.63 0.39 -14.90
N ARG A 75 -19.53 0.17 -13.95
CA ARG A 75 -20.58 1.07 -13.48
C ARG A 75 -20.68 0.95 -11.97
N GLU A 76 -20.12 1.92 -11.29
CA GLU A 76 -20.24 2.09 -9.84
C GLU A 76 -19.94 3.55 -9.51
N HIS A 77 -20.67 4.12 -8.55
CA HIS A 77 -20.61 5.56 -8.23
C HIS A 77 -20.68 6.47 -9.48
N ASN A 78 -19.57 7.11 -9.85
CA ASN A 78 -19.49 8.03 -10.99
C ASN A 78 -18.96 7.40 -12.29
N LEU A 79 -18.67 6.09 -12.31
CA LEU A 79 -18.28 5.38 -13.54
C LEU A 79 -19.48 5.20 -14.46
N ARG A 80 -19.29 5.53 -15.75
CA ARG A 80 -20.36 5.54 -16.77
C ARG A 80 -20.13 4.48 -17.85
N GLY A 81 -20.01 3.21 -17.45
CA GLY A 81 -19.79 2.11 -18.40
C GLY A 81 -18.38 2.11 -18.97
N VAL A 82 -17.37 2.12 -18.10
CA VAL A 82 -15.96 2.22 -18.48
C VAL A 82 -15.41 0.86 -18.91
N ASP A 83 -14.76 0.83 -20.07
CA ASP A 83 -14.01 -0.33 -20.56
C ASP A 83 -12.51 -0.11 -20.33
N VAL A 84 -11.82 -1.12 -19.80
CA VAL A 84 -10.38 -1.06 -19.55
C VAL A 84 -9.69 -2.39 -19.90
N LYS A 85 -8.52 -2.27 -20.52
CA LYS A 85 -7.61 -3.39 -20.80
C LYS A 85 -6.30 -3.18 -20.06
N ILE A 86 -5.91 -4.16 -19.25
CA ILE A 86 -4.72 -4.13 -18.42
C ILE A 86 -3.76 -5.23 -18.86
N PRO A 87 -2.56 -4.90 -19.35
CA PRO A 87 -1.58 -5.91 -19.72
C PRO A 87 -1.06 -6.64 -18.47
N LEU A 88 -0.97 -7.96 -18.54
CA LEU A 88 -0.40 -8.78 -17.47
C LEU A 88 1.13 -8.85 -17.61
N GLY A 89 1.82 -8.98 -16.47
CA GLY A 89 3.29 -9.05 -16.42
C GLY A 89 4.01 -7.68 -16.47
N THR A 90 3.25 -6.59 -16.43
CA THR A 90 3.77 -5.22 -16.44
C THR A 90 3.30 -4.43 -15.21
N LEU A 91 4.01 -3.34 -14.89
CA LEU A 91 3.54 -2.37 -13.92
C LEU A 91 2.58 -1.40 -14.63
N THR A 92 1.30 -1.43 -14.25
CA THR A 92 0.27 -0.55 -14.81
C THR A 92 -0.10 0.51 -13.80
N ALA A 93 0.11 1.78 -14.15
CA ALA A 93 -0.31 2.92 -13.33
C ALA A 93 -1.67 3.44 -13.81
N VAL A 94 -2.62 3.60 -12.90
CA VAL A 94 -3.93 4.20 -13.16
C VAL A 94 -3.93 5.61 -12.61
N THR A 95 -3.92 6.61 -13.50
CA THR A 95 -3.76 8.03 -13.15
C THR A 95 -4.99 8.85 -13.50
N GLY A 96 -5.09 10.04 -12.92
CA GLY A 96 -6.22 10.94 -13.13
C GLY A 96 -6.46 11.84 -11.92
N VAL A 97 -7.21 12.92 -12.11
CA VAL A 97 -7.52 13.89 -11.06
C VAL A 97 -8.28 13.27 -9.89
N SER A 98 -8.23 13.88 -8.70
CA SER A 98 -9.04 13.43 -7.56
C SER A 98 -10.52 13.39 -7.94
N GLY A 99 -11.25 12.36 -7.47
CA GLY A 99 -12.66 12.16 -7.82
C GLY A 99 -12.93 11.58 -9.21
N SER A 100 -11.92 11.32 -10.05
CA SER A 100 -12.13 10.77 -11.41
C SER A 100 -12.61 9.31 -11.45
N GLY A 101 -12.83 8.66 -10.31
CA GLY A 101 -13.31 7.27 -10.24
C GLY A 101 -12.23 6.18 -10.26
N LYS A 102 -10.93 6.52 -10.10
CA LYS A 102 -9.82 5.53 -10.11
C LYS A 102 -9.99 4.46 -9.03
N SER A 103 -10.19 4.89 -7.78
CA SER A 103 -10.36 3.97 -6.66
C SER A 103 -11.60 3.11 -6.85
N THR A 104 -12.70 3.69 -7.33
CA THR A 104 -13.90 2.94 -7.66
C THR A 104 -13.66 1.89 -8.75
N LEU A 105 -12.99 2.25 -9.84
CA LEU A 105 -12.68 1.32 -10.92
C LEU A 105 -11.80 0.16 -10.44
N ILE A 106 -10.79 0.45 -9.63
CA ILE A 106 -9.78 -0.53 -9.24
C ILE A 106 -10.19 -1.34 -8.01
N HIS A 107 -10.70 -0.70 -6.96
CA HIS A 107 -11.07 -1.37 -5.71
C HIS A 107 -12.49 -1.94 -5.80
N ASP A 108 -13.49 -1.08 -6.07
CA ASP A 108 -14.91 -1.46 -5.95
C ASP A 108 -15.39 -2.35 -7.10
N VAL A 109 -14.82 -2.19 -8.30
CA VAL A 109 -15.17 -2.99 -9.47
C VAL A 109 -14.12 -4.09 -9.71
N LEU A 110 -12.91 -3.71 -10.15
CA LEU A 110 -11.94 -4.68 -10.67
C LEU A 110 -11.45 -5.68 -9.62
N TYR A 111 -10.94 -5.20 -8.48
CA TYR A 111 -10.40 -6.05 -7.42
C TYR A 111 -11.47 -6.99 -6.88
N ARG A 112 -12.64 -6.46 -6.50
CA ARG A 112 -13.76 -7.26 -5.99
C ARG A 112 -14.28 -8.29 -7.01
N ALA A 113 -14.30 -7.94 -8.30
CA ALA A 113 -14.68 -8.89 -9.35
C ALA A 113 -13.64 -10.01 -9.51
N LEU A 114 -12.35 -9.69 -9.46
CA LEU A 114 -11.27 -10.67 -9.50
C LEU A 114 -11.29 -11.59 -8.29
N GLU A 115 -11.46 -11.02 -7.09
CA GLU A 115 -11.54 -11.76 -5.83
C GLU A 115 -12.65 -12.80 -5.92
N PHE A 116 -13.86 -12.37 -6.30
CA PHE A 116 -15.00 -13.27 -6.50
C PHE A 116 -14.75 -14.36 -7.54
N ARG A 117 -14.12 -14.02 -8.68
CA ARG A 117 -13.85 -14.99 -9.75
C ARG A 117 -12.80 -16.04 -9.37
N LEU A 118 -11.83 -15.68 -8.52
CA LEU A 118 -10.71 -16.54 -8.16
C LEU A 118 -10.96 -17.35 -6.89
N THR A 119 -11.71 -16.81 -5.92
CA THR A 119 -11.95 -17.48 -4.64
C THR A 119 -13.39 -17.95 -4.45
N GLY A 120 -14.34 -17.43 -5.26
CA GLY A 120 -15.78 -17.63 -5.06
C GLY A 120 -16.40 -16.69 -4.01
N GLU A 121 -15.59 -15.88 -3.33
CA GLU A 121 -16.00 -14.95 -2.29
C GLU A 121 -15.47 -13.54 -2.57
N HIS A 122 -16.04 -12.53 -1.94
CA HIS A 122 -15.51 -11.16 -2.01
C HIS A 122 -15.54 -10.48 -0.64
N SER A 123 -14.58 -9.60 -0.41
CA SER A 123 -14.39 -8.83 0.81
C SER A 123 -15.38 -7.68 0.99
N ALA A 124 -16.23 -7.39 -0.02
CA ALA A 124 -17.27 -6.38 0.09
C ALA A 124 -18.22 -6.70 1.26
N LYS A 125 -18.30 -5.78 2.22
CA LYS A 125 -19.13 -5.96 3.41
C LYS A 125 -20.59 -5.67 3.07
N GLN A 126 -21.28 -6.68 2.53
CA GLN A 126 -22.68 -6.56 2.12
C GLN A 126 -23.59 -6.04 3.24
N HIS A 127 -23.31 -6.41 4.49
CA HIS A 127 -24.05 -5.93 5.67
C HIS A 127 -23.83 -4.43 5.98
N LEU A 128 -22.80 -3.80 5.39
CA LEU A 128 -22.54 -2.35 5.41
C LEU A 128 -22.97 -1.66 4.11
N GLY A 129 -23.61 -2.39 3.19
CA GLY A 129 -24.05 -1.88 1.90
C GLY A 129 -22.98 -1.87 0.81
N GLU A 130 -21.75 -2.33 1.09
CA GLU A 130 -20.71 -2.49 0.09
C GLU A 130 -21.03 -3.67 -0.83
N LYS A 131 -21.11 -3.42 -2.14
CA LYS A 131 -21.30 -4.43 -3.15
C LYS A 131 -20.13 -4.42 -4.13
N VAL A 132 -19.98 -5.52 -4.87
CA VAL A 132 -19.14 -5.50 -6.08
C VAL A 132 -19.80 -4.54 -7.06
N GLY A 133 -19.05 -3.56 -7.54
CA GLY A 133 -19.56 -2.61 -8.51
C GLY A 133 -19.97 -3.30 -9.81
N ALA A 134 -20.99 -2.79 -10.49
CA ALA A 134 -21.52 -3.46 -11.67
C ALA A 134 -20.54 -3.41 -12.86
N TYR A 135 -20.52 -4.47 -13.67
CA TYR A 135 -19.75 -4.56 -14.91
C TYR A 135 -20.42 -5.55 -15.87
N ASP A 136 -20.07 -5.50 -17.15
CA ASP A 136 -20.63 -6.39 -18.18
C ASP A 136 -19.83 -7.68 -18.29
N THR A 137 -18.52 -7.58 -18.54
CA THR A 137 -17.66 -8.77 -18.68
C THR A 137 -16.30 -8.54 -18.02
N LEU A 138 -15.72 -9.63 -17.52
CA LEU A 138 -14.33 -9.70 -17.08
C LEU A 138 -13.71 -10.95 -17.73
N THR A 139 -12.65 -10.76 -18.51
CA THR A 139 -11.98 -11.84 -19.26
C THR A 139 -10.47 -11.73 -19.11
N GLY A 140 -9.75 -12.84 -19.30
CA GLY A 140 -8.29 -12.91 -19.13
C GLY A 140 -7.84 -13.09 -17.68
N TYR A 141 -8.78 -13.23 -16.75
CA TYR A 141 -8.50 -13.52 -15.34
C TYR A 141 -8.05 -14.97 -15.12
N GLU A 142 -8.27 -15.85 -16.09
CA GLU A 142 -7.84 -17.26 -16.08
C GLU A 142 -6.32 -17.42 -16.07
N SER A 143 -5.59 -16.35 -16.38
CA SER A 143 -4.13 -16.28 -16.28
C SER A 143 -3.62 -15.89 -14.89
N LEU A 144 -4.50 -15.73 -13.91
CA LEU A 144 -4.20 -15.29 -12.55
C LEU A 144 -4.54 -16.39 -11.55
N ASP A 145 -3.60 -16.69 -10.65
CA ASP A 145 -3.84 -17.65 -9.56
C ASP A 145 -4.46 -16.97 -8.32
N ALA A 146 -4.17 -15.68 -8.13
CA ALA A 146 -4.61 -14.90 -6.97
C ALA A 146 -4.65 -13.41 -7.30
N VAL A 147 -5.41 -12.67 -6.50
CA VAL A 147 -5.41 -11.20 -6.47
C VAL A 147 -5.17 -10.75 -5.03
N VAL A 148 -4.37 -9.68 -4.87
CA VAL A 148 -4.05 -9.12 -3.55
C VAL A 148 -4.22 -7.61 -3.61
N LEU A 149 -5.01 -7.07 -2.69
CA LEU A 149 -5.13 -5.63 -2.47
C LEU A 149 -4.20 -5.22 -1.34
N ILE A 150 -3.34 -4.24 -1.60
CA ILE A 150 -2.51 -3.58 -0.59
C ILE A 150 -3.00 -2.14 -0.49
N ASP A 151 -3.59 -1.78 0.64
CA ASP A 151 -4.12 -0.45 0.90
C ASP A 151 -3.44 0.21 2.11
N GLN A 152 -4.02 1.31 2.59
CA GLN A 152 -3.54 2.05 3.75
C GLN A 152 -4.33 1.71 5.03
N GLU A 153 -5.11 0.62 5.04
CA GLU A 153 -5.76 0.20 6.27
C GLU A 153 -4.69 -0.18 7.32
N PRO A 154 -4.88 0.17 8.59
CA PRO A 154 -3.94 -0.19 9.64
C PRO A 154 -3.74 -1.70 9.71
N ILE A 155 -2.48 -2.14 9.75
CA ILE A 155 -2.02 -3.54 9.83
C ILE A 155 -2.67 -4.32 11.00
N GLY A 156 -3.13 -3.61 12.04
CA GLY A 156 -4.03 -4.17 13.04
C GLY A 156 -4.69 -3.08 13.87
N ARG A 157 -5.87 -3.39 14.40
CA ARG A 157 -6.66 -2.47 15.25
C ARG A 157 -6.39 -2.65 16.75
N SER A 158 -5.39 -3.46 17.10
CA SER A 158 -5.09 -3.90 18.46
C SER A 158 -3.63 -3.63 18.79
N PRO A 159 -3.31 -3.22 20.04
CA PRO A 159 -1.92 -3.09 20.51
C PRO A 159 -1.09 -4.39 20.42
N ARG A 160 -1.74 -5.54 20.20
CA ARG A 160 -1.06 -6.84 20.01
C ARG A 160 -0.53 -7.05 18.59
N SER A 161 -0.94 -6.21 17.62
CA SER A 161 -0.41 -6.25 16.26
C SER A 161 0.82 -5.37 16.15
N ASN A 162 1.93 -5.97 15.71
CA ASN A 162 3.17 -5.30 15.39
C ASN A 162 3.78 -5.91 14.12
N PRO A 163 4.81 -5.29 13.51
CA PRO A 163 5.39 -5.79 12.27
C PRO A 163 5.85 -7.25 12.34
N VAL A 164 6.41 -7.69 13.48
CA VAL A 164 6.95 -9.04 13.68
C VAL A 164 5.84 -10.10 13.74
N THR A 165 4.69 -9.76 14.34
CA THR A 165 3.51 -10.64 14.32
C THR A 165 2.86 -10.67 12.96
N TYR A 166 2.85 -9.56 12.21
CA TYR A 166 2.19 -9.47 10.92
C TYR A 166 2.90 -10.31 9.84
N ILE A 167 4.23 -10.24 9.77
CA ILE A 167 5.01 -11.07 8.82
C ILE A 167 5.18 -12.53 9.30
N LYS A 168 4.53 -12.91 10.41
CA LYS A 168 4.64 -14.22 11.07
C LYS A 168 6.05 -14.60 11.52
N ALA A 169 6.99 -13.66 11.55
CA ALA A 169 8.33 -13.89 12.08
C ALA A 169 8.30 -14.26 13.57
N TYR A 170 7.29 -13.80 14.30
CA TYR A 170 7.14 -14.13 15.71
C TYR A 170 6.85 -15.62 15.96
N ASP A 171 6.20 -16.30 15.01
CA ASP A 171 5.96 -17.75 15.11
C ASP A 171 7.28 -18.52 15.04
N GLU A 172 8.20 -18.11 14.16
CA GLU A 172 9.54 -18.68 14.08
C GLU A 172 10.37 -18.40 15.34
N ILE A 173 10.30 -17.18 15.87
CA ILE A 173 10.96 -16.83 17.14
C ILE A 173 10.41 -17.74 18.26
N ARG A 174 9.09 -17.90 18.36
CA ARG A 174 8.48 -18.78 19.37
C ARG A 174 8.87 -20.24 19.20
N ARG A 175 8.97 -20.73 17.97
CA ARG A 175 9.46 -22.08 17.67
C ARG A 175 10.88 -22.27 18.18
N ILE A 176 11.79 -21.33 17.90
CA ILE A 176 13.19 -21.38 18.38
C ILE A 176 13.22 -21.36 19.91
N PHE A 177 12.46 -20.47 20.55
CA PHE A 177 12.41 -20.40 22.02
C PHE A 177 11.82 -21.65 22.67
N SER A 178 10.85 -22.34 22.06
CA SER A 178 10.36 -23.62 22.58
C SER A 178 11.40 -24.74 22.54
N GLN A 179 12.46 -24.58 21.74
CA GLN A 179 13.53 -25.58 21.59
C GLN A 179 14.65 -25.44 22.63
N ILE A 180 14.70 -24.36 23.42
CA ILE A 180 15.74 -24.19 24.44
C ILE A 180 15.57 -25.19 25.60
N PRO A 181 16.66 -25.68 26.23
CA PRO A 181 16.60 -26.73 27.25
C PRO A 181 15.61 -26.44 28.39
N LEU A 182 15.60 -25.19 28.87
CA LEU A 182 14.70 -24.76 29.94
C LEU A 182 13.22 -24.82 29.55
N ALA A 183 12.88 -24.48 28.30
CA ALA A 183 11.51 -24.55 27.81
C ALA A 183 11.04 -25.99 27.60
N ARG A 184 11.93 -26.87 27.12
CA ARG A 184 11.66 -28.31 26.99
C ARG A 184 11.42 -28.97 28.34
N GLN A 185 12.25 -28.64 29.34
CA GLN A 185 12.10 -29.12 30.71
C GLN A 185 10.76 -28.69 31.32
N ARG A 186 10.32 -27.46 31.01
CA ARG A 186 9.04 -26.89 31.44
C ARG A 186 7.84 -27.26 30.54
N LYS A 187 8.04 -28.11 29.53
CA LYS A 187 7.02 -28.52 28.54
C LYS A 187 6.21 -27.34 27.96
N THR A 188 6.89 -26.23 27.66
CA THR A 188 6.22 -25.02 27.13
C THR A 188 6.11 -25.10 25.59
N PRO A 189 4.92 -25.32 25.00
CA PRO A 189 4.78 -25.43 23.56
C PRO A 189 4.82 -24.05 22.89
N PRO A 190 5.21 -23.97 21.59
CA PRO A 190 5.04 -22.75 20.82
C PRO A 190 3.53 -22.49 20.64
N ARG A 191 3.03 -21.36 21.13
CA ARG A 191 1.66 -20.89 20.83
C ARG A 191 1.70 -20.10 19.51
N PRO A 192 0.74 -20.28 18.61
CA PRO A 192 0.62 -19.40 17.43
C PRO A 192 0.35 -17.95 17.86
N SER A 193 0.82 -16.98 17.09
CA SER A 193 0.36 -15.60 17.27
C SER A 193 -1.17 -15.53 17.12
N PRO A 194 -1.88 -14.70 17.92
CA PRO A 194 -3.29 -14.44 17.66
C PRO A 194 -3.42 -13.91 16.22
N SER A 195 -4.35 -14.46 15.45
CA SER A 195 -4.67 -13.96 14.11
C SER A 195 -5.06 -12.48 14.23
N THR A 196 -4.38 -11.63 13.46
CA THR A 196 -4.75 -10.21 13.28
C THR A 196 -6.11 -10.07 12.65
#